data_AF-A0A1V4PL52-F1
#
_entry.id   AF-A0A1V4PL52-F1
#
_cell.length_a   1.000
_cell.length_b   1.000
_cell.length_c   1.000
_cell.angle_alpha   90.00
_cell.angle_beta   90.00
_cell.angle_gamma   90.00
#
_symmetry.space_group_name_H-M   'P 1'
#
loop_
_entity.id
_entity.type
_entity.pdbx_description
1 polymer ?
#
loop_
_entity_poly.entity_id
_entity_poly.type
_entity_poly.pdbx_seq_one_letter_code
_entity_poly.pdbx_strand_id
1 'polypeptide(L)'
;MAFGVVGGLSIIFIKDIRLERRVYWGSWLLTSLFISVSLTERGWRSTVVGACACAGTALLYAYLRTSYIKIDGRIHTYTLYRNRPDGAAVVTPPPPDAYGNVLTAPKFWWTIALFALAAAAVAMAQGATAATVGAGLFVAASIAVTGYIDGYEGFSVARRQYVQLVVTTIASIPLLLLPVLAYVTAYLIGKRSTRP
;
A
#
# COMPACT_ATOMS: atom_id res chain seq x y z
N MET A 1 -4.87 12.34 17.45
CA MET A 1 -5.24 12.03 16.04
C MET A 1 -5.99 13.17 15.34
N ALA A 2 -6.85 13.92 16.01
CA ALA A 2 -7.64 15.01 15.39
C ALA A 2 -6.80 16.06 14.64
N PHE A 3 -5.67 16.52 15.20
CA PHE A 3 -4.82 17.53 14.54
C PHE A 3 -4.13 17.05 13.25
N GLY A 4 -3.80 15.76 13.13
CA GLY A 4 -3.26 15.19 11.90
C GLY A 4 -4.31 15.09 10.78
N VAL A 5 -5.57 14.88 11.15
CA VAL A 5 -6.71 14.91 10.22
C VAL A 5 -7.03 16.35 9.80
N VAL A 6 -6.98 17.31 10.72
CA VAL A 6 -7.18 18.75 10.43
C VAL A 6 -6.05 19.31 9.55
N GLY A 7 -4.79 18.92 9.79
CA GLY A 7 -3.66 19.22 8.90
C GLY A 7 -3.82 18.59 7.51
N GLY A 8 -4.38 17.39 7.45
CA GLY A 8 -4.76 16.70 6.22
C GLY A 8 -5.85 17.44 5.40
N LEU A 9 -6.80 18.09 6.08
CA LEU A 9 -7.91 18.83 5.46
C LEU A 9 -7.53 20.25 5.03
N SER A 10 -6.58 20.90 5.72
CA SER A 10 -6.13 22.26 5.38
C SER A 10 -5.30 22.32 4.08
N ILE A 11 -4.81 21.17 3.62
CA ILE A 11 -4.10 20.99 2.35
C ILE A 11 -4.98 21.28 1.12
N ILE A 12 -6.31 21.15 1.23
CA ILE A 12 -7.26 21.38 0.13
C ILE A 12 -7.18 22.84 -0.39
N PHE A 13 -6.73 23.78 0.44
CA PHE A 13 -6.71 25.21 0.12
C PHE A 13 -5.34 25.76 -0.32
N ILE A 14 -4.28 24.94 -0.29
CA ILE A 14 -2.91 25.38 -0.57
C ILE A 14 -2.51 24.96 -1.99
N LYS A 15 -2.29 25.95 -2.88
CA LYS A 15 -1.85 25.70 -4.27
C LYS A 15 -0.34 25.52 -4.43
N ASP A 16 0.45 25.87 -3.41
CA ASP A 16 1.91 25.70 -3.42
C ASP A 16 2.33 24.40 -2.72
N ILE A 17 2.82 23.45 -3.51
CA ILE A 17 3.25 22.11 -3.05
C ILE A 17 4.38 22.17 -2.01
N ARG A 18 5.19 23.24 -2.00
CA ARG A 18 6.26 23.43 -1.00
C ARG A 18 5.69 23.79 0.35
N LEU A 19 4.69 24.68 0.36
CA LEU A 19 4.01 25.11 1.58
C LEU A 19 3.13 23.99 2.14
N GLU A 20 2.42 23.28 1.27
CA GLU A 20 1.64 22.08 1.57
C GLU A 20 2.49 21.02 2.30
N ARG A 21 3.70 20.76 1.77
CA ARG A 21 4.66 19.83 2.36
C ARG A 21 5.17 20.28 3.73
N ARG A 22 5.44 21.58 3.91
CA ARG A 22 5.89 22.14 5.20
C ARG A 22 4.80 22.05 6.26
N VAL A 23 3.57 22.40 5.90
CA VAL A 23 2.40 22.31 6.80
C VAL A 23 2.15 20.86 7.19
N TYR A 24 2.23 19.93 6.22
CA TYR A 24 2.09 18.50 6.49
C TYR A 24 3.13 18.01 7.51
N TRP A 25 4.43 18.19 7.23
CA TRP A 25 5.48 17.71 8.14
C TRP A 25 5.45 18.43 9.49
N GLY A 26 5.15 19.73 9.51
CA GLY A 26 4.97 20.51 10.73
C GLY A 26 3.84 19.97 11.62
N SER A 27 2.69 19.64 11.02
CA SER A 27 1.55 19.06 11.75
C SER A 27 1.86 17.68 12.36
N TRP A 28 2.64 16.85 11.66
CA TRP A 28 3.06 15.54 12.16
C TRP A 28 4.11 15.64 13.27
N LEU A 29 5.08 16.56 13.15
CA LEU A 29 6.05 16.82 14.20
C LEU A 29 5.36 17.33 15.47
N LEU A 30 4.42 18.26 15.32
CA LEU A 30 3.64 18.79 16.45
C LEU A 30 2.79 17.68 17.10
N THR A 31 2.15 16.84 16.30
CA THR A 31 1.40 15.68 16.80
C THR A 31 2.30 14.71 17.57
N SER A 32 3.48 14.41 17.04
CA SER A 32 4.47 13.53 17.69
C SER A 32 4.96 14.14 19.00
N LEU A 33 5.16 15.46 19.06
CA LEU A 33 5.56 16.16 20.29
C LEU A 33 4.49 16.03 21.36
N PHE A 34 3.22 16.33 21.05
CA PHE A 34 2.13 16.20 22.02
C PHE A 34 1.95 14.76 22.52
N ILE A 35 2.05 13.78 21.63
CA ILE A 35 1.97 12.37 22.02
C ILE A 35 3.14 11.99 22.92
N SER A 36 4.36 12.45 22.59
CA SER A 36 5.54 12.18 23.41
C SER A 36 5.39 12.75 24.81
N VAL A 37 4.95 14.01 24.93
CA VAL A 37 4.67 14.66 26.22
C VAL A 37 3.61 13.87 27.00
N SER A 38 2.51 13.49 26.36
CA SER A 38 1.42 12.75 27.01
C SER A 38 1.81 11.35 27.52
N LEU A 39 2.86 10.76 26.94
CA LEU A 39 3.34 9.43 27.31
C LEU A 39 4.53 9.46 28.27
N THR A 40 5.04 10.64 28.62
CA THR A 40 6.21 10.79 29.50
C THR A 40 5.99 10.14 30.86
N GLU A 41 4.77 10.24 31.41
CA GLU A 41 4.40 9.64 32.70
C GLU A 41 4.40 8.11 32.67
N ARG A 42 4.28 7.50 31.48
CA ARG A 42 4.34 6.04 31.30
C ARG A 42 5.77 5.52 31.08
N GLY A 43 6.75 6.41 31.14
CA GLY A 43 8.17 6.09 30.98
C GLY A 43 8.65 6.17 29.53
N TRP A 44 9.97 6.31 29.39
CA TRP A 44 10.65 6.60 28.11
C TRP A 44 10.34 5.58 27.00
N ARG A 45 10.13 4.30 27.34
CA ARG A 45 9.79 3.25 26.36
C ARG A 45 8.47 3.56 25.65
N SER A 46 7.44 3.94 26.39
CA SER A 46 6.13 4.29 25.83
C SER A 46 6.21 5.55 24.97
N THR A 47 6.99 6.55 25.41
CA THR A 47 7.26 7.77 24.62
C THR A 47 7.93 7.43 23.28
N VAL A 48 8.98 6.62 23.28
CA VAL A 48 9.69 6.21 22.06
C VAL A 48 8.76 5.42 21.13
N VAL A 49 8.02 4.45 21.65
CA VAL A 49 7.07 3.65 20.85
C VAL A 49 5.98 4.55 20.24
N GLY A 50 5.42 5.49 21.01
CA GLY A 50 4.42 6.43 20.53
C GLY A 50 4.96 7.34 19.42
N ALA A 51 6.16 7.90 19.61
CA ALA A 51 6.82 8.73 18.61
C ALA A 51 7.11 7.94 17.31
N CYS A 52 7.62 6.71 17.43
CA CYS A 52 7.86 5.83 16.28
C CYS A 52 6.57 5.48 15.55
N ALA A 53 5.47 5.19 16.26
CA ALA A 53 4.17 4.91 15.66
C ALA A 53 3.63 6.14 14.88
N CYS A 54 3.78 7.34 15.44
CA CYS A 54 3.42 8.58 14.74
C CYS A 54 4.26 8.83 13.49
N ALA A 55 5.58 8.69 13.59
CA ALA A 55 6.48 8.85 12.45
C ALA A 55 6.17 7.82 11.35
N GLY A 56 5.94 6.56 11.72
CA GLY A 56 5.54 5.51 10.80
C GLY A 56 4.21 5.82 10.11
N THR A 57 3.22 6.31 10.85
CA THR A 57 1.91 6.69 10.29
C THR A 57 2.03 7.89 9.33
N ALA A 58 2.85 8.89 9.69
CA ALA A 58 3.14 10.03 8.82
C ALA A 58 3.78 9.56 7.51
N LEU A 59 4.85 8.77 7.60
CA LEU A 59 5.54 8.26 6.42
C LEU A 59 4.63 7.40 5.55
N LEU A 60 3.83 6.53 6.15
CA LEU A 60 2.89 5.67 5.44
C LEU A 60 1.83 6.51 4.72
N TYR A 61 1.22 7.48 5.41
CA TYR A 61 0.24 8.37 4.80
C TYR A 61 0.86 9.19 3.66
N ALA A 62 2.04 9.77 3.89
CA ALA A 62 2.75 10.53 2.88
C ALA A 62 3.06 9.67 1.63
N TYR A 63 3.52 8.44 1.84
CA TYR A 63 3.84 7.52 0.76
C TYR A 63 2.59 7.11 -0.05
N LEU A 64 1.48 6.82 0.64
CA LEU A 64 0.26 6.32 0.01
C LEU A 64 -0.60 7.42 -0.64
N ARG A 65 -0.61 8.62 -0.06
CA ARG A 65 -1.59 9.66 -0.40
C ARG A 65 -0.98 10.95 -0.93
N THR A 66 0.32 11.19 -0.77
CA THR A 66 0.93 12.49 -1.11
C THR A 66 2.22 12.34 -1.92
N SER A 67 2.76 13.47 -2.39
CA SER A 67 4.05 13.55 -3.10
C SER A 67 5.14 14.18 -2.22
N TYR A 68 5.01 14.03 -0.89
CA TYR A 68 5.82 14.81 0.05
C TYR A 68 7.15 14.17 0.42
N ILE A 69 7.30 12.87 0.19
CA ILE A 69 8.57 12.18 0.41
C ILE A 69 9.46 12.48 -0.80
N LYS A 70 10.51 13.26 -0.58
CA LYS A 70 11.53 13.57 -1.59
C LYS A 70 12.89 13.25 -1.02
N ILE A 71 13.62 12.40 -1.74
CA ILE A 71 14.96 11.95 -1.38
C ILE A 71 15.80 12.14 -2.63
N ASP A 72 16.94 12.84 -2.50
CA ASP A 72 17.86 13.10 -3.61
C ASP A 72 17.19 13.70 -4.87
N GLY A 73 16.31 14.68 -4.66
CA GLY A 73 15.57 15.32 -5.75
C GLY A 73 14.43 14.49 -6.36
N ARG A 74 14.32 13.19 -6.04
CA ARG A 74 13.28 12.27 -6.54
C ARG A 74 12.12 12.16 -5.57
N ILE A 75 10.90 12.14 -6.10
CA ILE A 75 9.69 11.93 -5.30
C ILE A 75 9.46 10.43 -5.15
N HIS A 76 9.14 9.98 -3.94
CA HIS A 76 8.81 8.59 -3.65
C HIS A 76 7.34 8.48 -3.26
N THR A 77 6.52 8.00 -4.19
CA THR A 77 5.08 7.79 -4.00
C THR A 77 4.69 6.34 -4.27
N TYR A 78 3.56 5.90 -3.72
CA TYR A 78 3.00 4.59 -4.03
C TYR A 78 2.49 4.51 -5.47
N THR A 79 1.71 5.49 -5.93
CA THR A 79 1.15 5.54 -7.29
C THR A 79 2.02 6.33 -8.26
N LEU A 80 1.95 5.96 -9.55
CA LEU A 80 2.70 6.59 -10.65
C LEU A 80 2.21 8.01 -10.96
N TYR A 81 0.90 8.28 -10.84
CA TYR A 81 0.32 9.61 -11.12
C TYR A 81 0.97 10.74 -10.32
N ARG A 82 1.38 10.44 -9.09
CA ARG A 82 1.93 11.40 -8.13
C ARG A 82 3.46 11.51 -8.16
N ASN A 83 4.13 10.72 -9.00
CA ASN A 83 5.58 10.70 -9.15
C ASN A 83 6.08 11.72 -10.20
N ARG A 84 5.43 12.88 -10.32
CA ARG A 84 5.83 13.92 -11.26
C ARG A 84 6.83 14.87 -10.60
N PRO A 85 8.01 15.12 -11.20
CA PRO A 85 8.91 16.15 -10.71
C PRO A 85 8.20 17.51 -10.71
N ASP A 86 8.46 18.31 -9.68
CA ASP A 86 7.91 19.67 -9.55
C ASP A 86 8.26 20.48 -10.81
N GLY A 87 7.26 20.79 -11.66
CA GLY A 87 7.44 21.59 -12.89
C GLY A 87 7.89 20.84 -14.16
N ALA A 88 7.93 19.51 -14.19
CA ALA A 88 8.33 18.77 -15.38
C ALA A 88 7.18 18.57 -16.40
N ALA A 89 7.42 18.94 -17.66
CA ALA A 89 6.55 18.67 -18.81
C ALA A 89 6.67 17.22 -19.35
N VAL A 90 7.71 16.48 -18.93
CA VAL A 90 8.01 15.16 -19.47
C VAL A 90 7.24 14.09 -18.70
N VAL A 91 6.21 13.54 -19.36
CA VAL A 91 5.56 12.30 -18.94
C VAL A 91 6.47 11.15 -19.35
N THR A 92 7.34 10.68 -18.45
CA THR A 92 7.96 9.37 -18.66
C THR A 92 6.84 8.34 -18.81
N PRO A 93 6.83 7.53 -19.88
CA PRO A 93 5.79 6.53 -20.06
C PRO A 93 5.79 5.58 -18.85
N PRO A 94 4.61 5.19 -18.35
CA PRO A 94 4.51 4.27 -17.23
C PRO A 94 5.24 2.96 -17.56
N PRO A 95 5.85 2.30 -16.56
CA PRO A 95 6.47 0.99 -16.77
C PRO A 95 5.48 0.01 -17.43
N PRO A 96 5.94 -0.81 -18.40
CA PRO A 96 5.06 -1.75 -19.12
C PRO A 96 4.33 -2.75 -18.21
N ASP A 97 4.87 -3.01 -17.02
CA ASP A 97 4.31 -3.93 -16.04
C ASP A 97 3.38 -3.25 -15.03
N ALA A 98 3.05 -1.96 -15.18
CA ALA A 98 2.13 -1.26 -14.29
C ALA A 98 0.67 -1.71 -14.48
N TYR A 99 -0.02 -1.97 -13.37
CA TYR A 99 -1.47 -2.20 -13.36
C TYR A 99 -2.20 -0.87 -13.62
N GLY A 100 -2.91 -0.80 -14.75
CA GLY A 100 -3.74 0.34 -15.14
C GLY A 100 -2.98 1.67 -15.29
N ASN A 101 -1.66 1.63 -15.51
CA ASN A 101 -0.78 2.82 -15.48
C ASN A 101 -0.79 3.59 -14.15
N VAL A 102 -1.32 2.99 -13.07
CA VAL A 102 -1.42 3.62 -11.74
C VAL A 102 -0.38 3.06 -10.77
N LEU A 103 -0.13 1.75 -10.79
CA LEU A 103 0.67 1.06 -9.78
C LEU A 103 1.58 0.02 -10.41
N THR A 104 2.89 0.11 -10.17
CA THR A 104 3.88 -0.87 -10.66
C THR A 104 3.63 -2.25 -10.06
N ALA A 105 3.88 -3.32 -10.81
CA ALA A 105 3.67 -4.69 -10.33
C ALA A 105 4.35 -4.99 -8.98
N PRO A 106 5.63 -4.63 -8.72
CA PRO A 106 6.27 -4.91 -7.44
C PRO A 106 5.52 -4.31 -6.24
N LYS A 107 5.03 -3.07 -6.36
CA LYS A 107 4.28 -2.39 -5.28
C LYS A 107 2.95 -3.07 -5.03
N PHE A 108 2.22 -3.40 -6.09
CA PHE A 108 0.95 -4.13 -5.97
C PHE A 108 1.15 -5.48 -5.25
N TRP A 109 2.10 -6.28 -5.70
CA TRP A 109 2.34 -7.62 -5.16
C TRP A 109 2.84 -7.60 -3.71
N TRP A 110 3.65 -6.61 -3.32
CA TRP A 110 4.01 -6.43 -1.91
C TRP A 110 2.83 -6.01 -1.03
N THR A 111 1.92 -5.17 -1.54
CA THR A 111 0.70 -4.79 -0.83
C THR A 111 -0.25 -5.98 -0.65
N ILE A 112 -0.41 -6.80 -1.69
CA ILE A 112 -1.16 -8.06 -1.59
C ILE A 112 -0.52 -9.01 -0.57
N ALA A 113 0.80 -9.20 -0.62
CA ALA A 113 1.51 -10.04 0.33
C ALA A 113 1.30 -9.57 1.78
N LEU A 114 1.35 -8.26 2.02
CA LEU A 114 1.08 -7.66 3.33
C LEU A 114 -0.36 -7.94 3.80
N PHE A 115 -1.36 -7.74 2.94
CA PHE A 115 -2.75 -8.04 3.30
C PHE A 115 -2.99 -9.53 3.54
N ALA A 116 -2.37 -10.40 2.73
CA ALA A 116 -2.43 -11.84 2.91
C ALA A 116 -1.81 -12.25 4.26
N LEU A 117 -0.63 -11.70 4.61
CA LEU A 117 0.02 -11.94 5.90
C LEU A 117 -0.82 -11.44 7.07
N ALA A 118 -1.43 -10.26 6.95
CA ALA A 118 -2.31 -9.73 7.98
C ALA A 118 -3.56 -10.60 8.18
N ALA A 119 -4.21 -11.00 7.08
CA ALA A 119 -5.36 -11.90 7.13
C ALA A 119 -4.97 -13.27 7.71
N ALA A 120 -3.81 -13.80 7.35
CA ALA A 120 -3.26 -15.05 7.89
C ALA A 120 -3.00 -14.96 9.39
N ALA A 121 -2.39 -13.87 9.86
CA ALA A 121 -2.12 -13.64 11.27
C ALA A 121 -3.42 -13.58 12.10
N VAL A 122 -4.44 -12.89 11.58
CA VAL A 122 -5.78 -12.84 12.20
C VAL A 122 -6.44 -14.23 12.20
N ALA A 123 -6.34 -14.96 11.09
CA ALA A 123 -6.86 -16.33 10.99
C ALA A 123 -6.22 -17.28 12.01
N MET A 124 -4.90 -17.19 12.19
CA MET A 124 -4.19 -18.01 13.17
C MET A 124 -4.51 -17.62 14.61
N ALA A 125 -4.69 -16.32 14.89
CA ALA A 125 -4.94 -15.83 16.24
C ALA A 125 -6.41 -16.02 16.69
N GLN A 126 -7.37 -15.89 15.76
CA GLN A 126 -8.79 -15.80 16.07
C GLN A 126 -9.63 -16.90 15.41
N GLY A 127 -9.04 -17.71 14.53
CA GLY A 127 -9.77 -18.67 13.71
C GLY A 127 -10.59 -18.01 12.59
N ALA A 128 -11.56 -18.76 12.08
CA ALA A 128 -12.43 -18.36 10.99
C ALA A 128 -13.58 -17.44 11.45
N THR A 129 -13.24 -16.26 11.97
CA THR A 129 -14.24 -15.22 12.27
C THR A 129 -14.74 -14.56 10.99
N ALA A 130 -15.87 -13.85 11.07
CA ALA A 130 -16.38 -13.06 9.95
C ALA A 130 -15.36 -12.04 9.43
N ALA A 131 -14.55 -11.45 10.32
CA ALA A 131 -13.47 -10.54 9.96
C ALA A 131 -12.37 -11.25 9.17
N THR A 132 -11.93 -12.43 9.62
CA THR A 132 -10.96 -13.27 8.92
C THR A 132 -11.46 -13.67 7.53
N VAL A 133 -12.71 -14.12 7.44
CA VAL A 133 -13.34 -14.52 6.17
C VAL A 133 -13.43 -13.33 5.22
N GLY A 134 -13.89 -12.17 5.71
CA GLY A 134 -13.96 -10.94 4.92
C GLY A 134 -12.60 -10.49 4.39
N ALA A 135 -11.56 -10.52 5.23
CA ALA A 135 -10.20 -10.18 4.82
C ALA A 135 -9.65 -11.17 3.78
N GLY A 136 -9.85 -12.48 3.99
CA GLY A 136 -9.45 -13.52 3.05
C GLY A 136 -10.14 -13.39 1.69
N LEU A 137 -11.45 -13.13 1.68
CA LEU A 137 -12.23 -12.89 0.45
C LEU A 137 -11.78 -11.62 -0.27
N PHE A 138 -11.48 -10.55 0.47
CA PHE A 138 -10.96 -9.31 -0.12
C PHE A 138 -9.64 -9.54 -0.85
N VAL A 139 -8.70 -10.27 -0.22
CA VAL A 139 -7.42 -10.62 -0.84
C VAL A 139 -7.65 -11.51 -2.07
N ALA A 140 -8.48 -12.55 -1.93
CA ALA A 140 -8.78 -13.48 -3.01
C ALA A 140 -9.42 -12.80 -4.22
N ALA A 141 -10.42 -11.94 -4.02
CA ALA A 141 -11.06 -11.19 -5.08
C ALA A 141 -10.08 -10.24 -5.78
N SER A 142 -9.24 -9.53 -5.00
CA SER A 142 -8.23 -8.61 -5.54
C SER A 142 -7.24 -9.33 -6.45
N ILE A 143 -6.78 -10.53 -6.05
CA ILE A 143 -5.84 -11.29 -6.87
C ILE A 143 -6.51 -12.11 -7.97
N ALA A 144 -7.78 -12.46 -7.86
CA ALA A 144 -8.55 -13.00 -8.97
C ALA A 144 -8.66 -11.99 -10.12
N VAL A 145 -9.06 -10.74 -9.81
CA VAL A 145 -9.16 -9.67 -10.82
C VAL A 145 -7.81 -9.46 -11.52
N THR A 146 -6.72 -9.36 -10.76
CA THR A 146 -5.39 -9.16 -11.37
C THR A 146 -4.86 -10.39 -12.08
N GLY A 147 -5.18 -11.61 -11.62
CA GLY A 147 -4.88 -12.85 -12.33
C GLY A 147 -5.54 -12.87 -13.70
N TYR A 148 -6.83 -12.54 -13.76
CA TYR A 148 -7.55 -12.42 -15.04
C TYR A 148 -6.88 -11.39 -15.97
N ILE A 149 -6.58 -10.19 -15.47
CA ILE A 149 -5.90 -9.14 -16.26
C ILE A 149 -4.54 -9.62 -16.77
N ASP A 150 -3.72 -10.22 -15.91
CA ASP A 150 -2.39 -10.74 -16.30
C ASP A 150 -2.51 -11.79 -17.40
N GLY A 151 -3.48 -12.70 -17.30
CA GLY A 151 -3.72 -13.73 -18.32
C GLY A 151 -4.27 -13.15 -19.62
N TYR A 152 -5.21 -12.20 -19.53
CA TYR A 152 -5.86 -11.54 -20.66
C TYR A 152 -4.92 -10.59 -21.43
N GLU A 153 -3.99 -9.94 -20.74
CA GLU A 153 -3.00 -9.07 -21.38
C GLU A 153 -1.76 -9.85 -21.84
N GLY A 154 -1.74 -11.19 -21.68
CA GLY A 154 -0.64 -12.05 -22.12
C GLY A 154 0.63 -11.96 -21.27
N PHE A 155 0.55 -11.38 -20.07
CA PHE A 155 1.68 -11.32 -19.14
C PHE A 155 2.01 -12.70 -18.56
N SER A 156 3.28 -12.87 -18.17
CA SER A 156 3.69 -14.02 -17.37
C SER A 156 3.02 -13.98 -16.00
N VAL A 157 2.85 -15.15 -15.37
CA VAL A 157 2.36 -15.30 -14.00
C VAL A 157 3.00 -14.27 -13.06
N ALA A 158 2.14 -13.56 -12.34
CA ALA A 158 2.44 -12.48 -11.41
C ALA A 158 3.35 -11.37 -11.97
N ARG A 159 3.38 -11.17 -13.29
CA ARG A 159 4.34 -10.28 -13.98
C ARG A 159 5.79 -10.50 -13.48
N ARG A 160 6.15 -11.77 -13.24
CA ARG A 160 7.47 -12.23 -12.72
C ARG A 160 7.78 -11.84 -11.27
N GLN A 161 6.81 -11.37 -10.49
CA GLN A 161 6.95 -11.08 -9.06
C GLN A 161 6.87 -12.36 -8.21
N TYR A 162 7.78 -13.32 -8.49
CA TYR A 162 7.72 -14.67 -7.92
C TYR A 162 7.96 -14.69 -6.41
N VAL A 163 8.86 -13.85 -5.90
CA VAL A 163 9.14 -13.78 -4.46
C VAL A 163 7.87 -13.40 -3.70
N GLN A 164 7.17 -12.37 -4.17
CA GLN A 164 5.94 -11.88 -3.56
C GLN A 164 4.80 -12.87 -3.72
N LEU A 165 4.72 -13.57 -4.86
CA LEU A 165 3.76 -14.65 -5.08
C LEU A 165 3.99 -15.81 -4.10
N VAL A 166 5.25 -16.21 -3.86
CA VAL A 166 5.61 -17.24 -2.88
C VAL A 166 5.21 -16.81 -1.46
N VAL A 167 5.54 -15.57 -1.06
CA VAL A 167 5.11 -15.03 0.25
C VAL A 167 3.59 -15.04 0.38
N THR A 168 2.88 -14.58 -0.65
CA THR A 168 1.41 -14.59 -0.69
C THR A 168 0.85 -16.02 -0.61
N THR A 169 1.53 -16.98 -1.22
CA THR A 169 1.14 -18.40 -1.20
C THR A 169 1.27 -19.00 0.19
N ILE A 170 2.42 -18.80 0.84
CA ILE A 170 2.64 -19.25 2.21
C ILE A 170 1.62 -18.59 3.15
N ALA A 171 1.41 -17.28 3.01
CA ALA A 171 0.41 -16.54 3.78
C ALA A 171 -1.03 -17.02 3.51
N SER A 172 -1.30 -17.64 2.36
CA SER A 172 -2.64 -18.15 2.04
C SER A 172 -2.95 -19.50 2.70
N ILE A 173 -1.97 -20.18 3.32
CA ILE A 173 -2.19 -21.51 3.93
C ILE A 173 -3.30 -21.46 5.01
N PRO A 174 -3.30 -20.52 5.98
CA PRO A 174 -4.39 -20.40 6.96
C PRO A 174 -5.73 -19.98 6.34
N LEU A 175 -5.72 -19.49 5.10
CA LEU A 175 -6.88 -19.09 4.32
C LEU A 175 -7.31 -20.18 3.32
N LEU A 176 -6.91 -21.43 3.56
CA LEU A 176 -7.21 -22.60 2.72
C LEU A 176 -6.73 -22.45 1.26
N LEU A 177 -5.64 -21.71 1.06
CA LEU A 177 -5.08 -21.36 -0.25
C LEU A 177 -6.04 -20.61 -1.18
N LEU A 178 -7.18 -20.15 -0.67
CA LEU A 178 -8.26 -19.54 -1.45
C LEU A 178 -7.75 -18.40 -2.34
N PRO A 179 -6.91 -17.45 -1.86
CA PRO A 179 -6.40 -16.39 -2.72
C PRO A 179 -5.61 -16.93 -3.91
N VAL A 180 -4.64 -17.82 -3.69
CA VAL A 180 -3.77 -18.30 -4.78
C VAL A 180 -4.57 -19.12 -5.79
N LEU A 181 -5.49 -19.96 -5.33
CA LEU A 181 -6.39 -20.69 -6.21
C LEU A 181 -7.25 -19.74 -7.05
N ALA A 182 -7.74 -18.64 -6.46
CA ALA A 182 -8.49 -17.61 -7.17
C ALA A 182 -7.62 -16.89 -8.22
N TYR A 183 -6.35 -16.58 -7.90
CA TYR A 183 -5.40 -16.01 -8.87
C TYR A 183 -5.16 -16.95 -10.06
N VAL A 184 -4.81 -18.21 -9.78
CA VAL A 184 -4.45 -19.18 -10.83
C VAL A 184 -5.64 -19.49 -11.73
N THR A 185 -6.82 -19.71 -11.15
CA THR A 185 -8.03 -19.96 -11.94
C THR A 185 -8.37 -18.78 -12.83
N ALA A 186 -8.36 -17.56 -12.30
CA ALA A 186 -8.62 -16.35 -13.07
C ALA A 186 -7.56 -16.10 -14.16
N TYR A 187 -6.28 -16.35 -13.87
CA TYR A 187 -5.19 -16.25 -14.84
C TYR A 187 -5.36 -17.22 -16.01
N LEU A 188 -5.71 -18.47 -15.72
CA LEU A 188 -5.99 -19.46 -16.76
C LEU A 188 -7.22 -19.09 -17.59
N ILE A 189 -8.26 -18.53 -16.98
CA ILE A 189 -9.44 -18.02 -17.68
C ILE A 189 -9.05 -16.87 -18.62
N GLY A 190 -8.35 -15.85 -18.11
CA GLY A 190 -7.90 -14.71 -18.92
C GLY A 190 -7.01 -15.13 -20.09
N LYS A 191 -6.10 -16.08 -19.85
CA LYS A 191 -5.21 -16.64 -20.89
C LYS A 191 -5.94 -17.46 -21.96
N ARG A 192 -7.10 -18.03 -21.65
CA ARG A 192 -7.94 -18.74 -22.63
C ARG A 192 -8.71 -17.75 -23.49
N SER A 193 -9.20 -16.66 -22.92
CA SER A 193 -9.95 -15.61 -23.64
C SER A 193 -9.14 -14.88 -24.72
N THR A 194 -7.81 -15.00 -24.70
CA THR A 194 -6.91 -14.38 -25.69
C THR A 194 -6.53 -15.29 -26.85
N ARG A 195 -6.87 -16.58 -26.77
CA ARG A 195 -6.65 -17.53 -27.86
C ARG A 195 -7.88 -17.49 -28.78
N PRO A 196 -7.74 -17.09 -30.05
CA PRO A 196 -8.85 -17.15 -31.01
C PRO A 196 -9.32 -18.59 -31.24
#